data_AF-A0A1T5BTC3-F1
#
_entry.id   AF-A0A1T5BTC3-F1
#
_cell.length_a   1.000
_cell.length_b   1.000
_cell.length_c   1.000
_cell.angle_alpha   90.00
_cell.angle_beta   90.00
_cell.angle_gamma   90.00
#
_symmetry.space_group_name_H-M   'P 1'
#
loop_
_entity.id
_entity.type
_entity.pdbx_description
1 polymer ?
#
loop_
_entity_poly.entity_id
_entity_poly.type
_entity_poly.pdbx_seq_one_letter_code
_entity_poly.pdbx_strand_id
1 'polypeptide(L)'
;MIKKVVGINLLVFTAYGLLINLSSSIADKGFNIAVGMGVCIAIQVLLNVIAGIFFFLIGKAEAGKSFLVSAAILVPVGFCTWLILLSIFG
;
A
#
# COMPACT_ATOMS: atom_id res chain seq x y z
N MET A 1 14.53 0.29 12.42
CA MET A 1 13.11 -0.12 12.46
C MET A 1 12.36 0.35 11.21
N ILE A 2 12.44 1.64 10.86
CA ILE A 2 11.91 2.23 9.61
C ILE A 2 12.11 1.33 8.38
N LYS A 3 13.37 0.96 8.05
CA LYS A 3 13.67 0.15 6.85
C LYS A 3 12.90 -1.19 6.82
N LYS A 4 12.71 -1.82 7.98
CA LYS A 4 11.96 -3.08 8.10
C LYS A 4 10.46 -2.86 7.87
N VAL A 5 9.87 -1.85 8.51
CA VAL A 5 8.43 -1.53 8.37
C VAL A 5 8.10 -1.13 6.94
N VAL A 6 8.91 -0.26 6.34
CA VAL A 6 8.74 0.16 4.94
C VAL A 6 8.90 -1.04 4.00
N GLY A 7 9.94 -1.85 4.18
CA GLY A 7 10.18 -3.03 3.35
C GLY A 7 9.03 -4.05 3.41
N ILE A 8 8.52 -4.36 4.60
CA ILE A 8 7.39 -5.28 4.77
C ILE A 8 6.14 -4.72 4.11
N ASN A 9 5.81 -3.44 4.33
CA ASN A 9 4.62 -2.84 3.71
C ASN A 9 4.72 -2.81 2.18
N LEU A 10 5.89 -2.51 1.61
CA LEU A 10 6.09 -2.55 0.16
C LEU A 10 6.00 -3.98 -0.41
N LEU A 11 6.49 -4.98 0.32
CA LEU A 11 6.33 -6.39 -0.06
C LEU A 11 4.86 -6.80 -0.06
N VAL A 12 4.12 -6.43 0.98
CA VAL A 12 2.67 -6.67 1.07
C VAL A 12 1.93 -5.97 -0.06
N PHE A 13 2.28 -4.72 -0.37
CA PHE A 13 1.71 -3.98 -1.49
C PHE A 13 1.94 -4.71 -2.84
N THR A 14 3.17 -5.16 -3.07
CA THR A 14 3.54 -5.92 -4.26
C THR A 14 2.78 -7.23 -4.35
N ALA A 15 2.61 -7.94 -3.23
CA ALA A 15 1.85 -9.18 -3.17
C ALA A 15 0.37 -8.96 -3.53
N TYR A 16 -0.25 -7.87 -3.05
CA TYR A 16 -1.62 -7.51 -3.44
C TYR A 16 -1.73 -7.21 -4.93
N GLY A 17 -0.80 -6.42 -5.50
CA GLY A 17 -0.79 -6.14 -6.94
C GLY A 17 -0.65 -7.40 -7.78
N LEU A 18 0.21 -8.33 -7.37
CA LEU A 18 0.36 -9.64 -8.02
C LEU A 18 -0.92 -10.48 -7.91
N LEU A 19 -1.53 -10.56 -6.72
CA LEU A 19 -2.77 -11.31 -6.53
C LEU A 19 -3.91 -10.77 -7.38
N ILE A 20 -4.10 -9.45 -7.41
CA ILE A 20 -5.12 -8.81 -8.25
C ILE A 20 -4.87 -9.16 -9.73
N ASN A 21 -3.62 -9.09 -10.19
CA ASN A 21 -3.29 -9.39 -11.58
C ASN A 21 -3.46 -10.88 -11.95
N LEU A 22 -3.17 -11.80 -11.02
CA LEU A 22 -3.27 -13.25 -11.23
C LEU A 22 -4.71 -13.77 -11.09
N SER A 23 -5.52 -13.15 -10.24
CA SER A 23 -6.90 -13.57 -9.98
C SER A 23 -7.94 -12.90 -10.88
N SER A 24 -7.55 -11.90 -11.67
CA SER A 24 -8.46 -11.19 -12.58
C SER A 24 -8.52 -11.86 -13.95
N SER A 25 -9.74 -12.00 -14.48
CA SER A 25 -9.97 -12.33 -15.89
C SER A 25 -9.38 -11.22 -16.78
N ILE A 26 -9.00 -11.55 -18.02
CA ILE A 26 -8.43 -10.55 -18.96
C ILE A 26 -9.45 -9.42 -19.23
N ALA A 27 -10.74 -9.74 -19.27
CA ALA A 27 -11.80 -8.77 -19.55
C ALA A 27 -11.99 -7.74 -18.42
N ASP A 28 -11.75 -8.13 -17.16
CA ASP A 28 -12.01 -7.29 -15.98
C ASP A 28 -10.73 -6.66 -15.40
N LYS A 29 -9.57 -6.90 -16.03
CA LYS A 29 -8.27 -6.53 -15.48
C LYS A 29 -8.12 -5.04 -15.21
N GLY A 30 -8.51 -4.19 -16.16
CA GLY A 30 -8.46 -2.74 -16.01
C GLY A 30 -9.30 -2.25 -14.82
N PHE A 31 -10.53 -2.77 -14.67
CA PHE A 31 -11.42 -2.43 -13.56
C PHE A 31 -10.89 -2.92 -12.21
N ASN A 32 -10.42 -4.17 -12.15
CA ASN A 32 -9.87 -4.75 -10.92
C ASN A 32 -8.57 -4.05 -10.49
N ILE A 33 -7.77 -3.57 -11.43
CA ILE A 33 -6.60 -2.73 -11.13
C ILE A 33 -7.06 -1.34 -10.67
N ALA A 34 -8.03 -0.72 -11.35
CA ALA A 34 -8.57 0.59 -10.99
C ALA A 34 -9.09 0.60 -9.54
N VAL A 35 -10.00 -0.31 -9.24
CA VAL A 35 -10.69 -0.31 -7.95
C VAL A 35 -9.88 -1.10 -6.91
N GLY A 36 -9.42 -2.31 -7.25
CA GLY A 36 -8.75 -3.20 -6.31
C GLY A 36 -7.44 -2.64 -5.79
N MET A 37 -6.54 -2.16 -6.65
CA MET A 37 -5.29 -1.57 -6.16
C MET A 37 -5.53 -0.23 -5.46
N GLY A 38 -6.46 0.60 -5.94
CA GLY A 38 -6.82 1.85 -5.26
C GLY A 38 -7.28 1.59 -3.82
N VAL A 39 -8.15 0.60 -3.62
CA VAL A 39 -8.61 0.17 -2.29
C VAL A 39 -7.47 -0.41 -1.46
N CYS A 40 -6.60 -1.25 -2.03
CA CYS A 40 -5.44 -1.79 -1.32
C CYS A 40 -4.52 -0.68 -0.80
N ILE A 41 -4.20 0.31 -1.64
CA ILE A 41 -3.36 1.45 -1.24
C ILE A 41 -4.03 2.22 -0.10
N ALA A 42 -5.31 2.55 -0.25
CA ALA A 42 -6.06 3.31 0.76
C ALA A 42 -6.09 2.60 2.11
N ILE A 43 -6.41 1.30 2.13
CA ILE A 43 -6.43 0.48 3.35
C ILE A 43 -5.04 0.43 3.99
N GLN A 44 -4.00 0.18 3.19
CA GLN A 44 -2.66 -0.02 3.72
C GLN A 44 -2.08 1.27 4.30
N VAL A 45 -2.34 2.42 3.65
CA VAL A 45 -1.99 3.74 4.18
C VAL A 45 -2.74 4.02 5.47
N LEU A 46 -4.06 3.78 5.51
CA LEU A 46 -4.89 3.98 6.70
C LEU A 46 -4.40 3.14 7.88
N LEU A 47 -4.13 1.85 7.66
CA LEU A 47 -3.60 0.95 8.70
C LEU A 47 -2.24 1.43 9.24
N ASN A 48 -1.34 1.89 8.37
CA ASN A 48 -0.07 2.46 8.81
C ASN A 48 -0.27 3.76 9.60
N VAL A 49 -1.22 4.62 9.22
CA VAL A 49 -1.54 5.84 9.99
C VAL A 49 -2.10 5.49 11.37
N ILE A 50 -3.07 4.58 11.44
CA ILE A 50 -3.68 4.13 12.70
C ILE A 50 -2.61 3.50 13.61
N ALA A 51 -1.78 2.60 13.08
CA ALA A 51 -0.68 2.00 13.82
C ALA A 51 0.31 3.06 14.31
N GLY A 52 0.64 4.03 13.46
CA GLY A 52 1.50 5.17 13.82
C GLY A 52 0.96 5.93 15.02
N ILE A 53 -0.31 6.34 14.97
CA ILE A 53 -1.00 7.05 16.06
C ILE A 53 -1.02 6.20 17.33
N PHE A 54 -1.39 4.92 17.23
CA PHE A 54 -1.42 4.01 18.38
C PHE A 54 -0.05 3.88 19.05
N PHE A 55 1.03 3.74 18.27
CA PHE A 55 2.38 3.67 18.82
C PHE A 55 2.83 4.97 19.50
N PHE A 56 2.34 6.13 19.06
CA PHE A 56 2.55 7.39 19.79
C PHE A 56 1.82 7.40 21.14
N LEU A 57 0.57 6.93 21.19
CA LEU A 57 -0.23 6.90 22.42
C LEU A 57 0.39 6.02 23.51
N ILE A 58 1.06 4.92 23.13
CA ILE A 58 1.76 4.03 24.07
C ILE A 58 3.23 4.44 24.34
N GLY A 59 3.64 5.65 23.96
CA GLY A 59 4.97 6.20 24.23
C GLY A 59 6.10 5.64 23.35
N LYS A 60 5.80 4.86 22.31
CA LYS A 60 6.78 4.27 21.38
C LYS A 60 6.96 5.15 20.14
N ALA A 61 7.45 6.38 20.35
CA ALA A 61 7.58 7.39 19.30
C ALA A 61 8.37 6.94 18.05
N GLU A 62 9.45 6.17 18.24
CA GLU A 62 10.26 5.65 17.12
C GLU A 62 9.48 4.65 16.24
N ALA A 63 8.60 3.84 16.84
CA ALA A 63 7.72 2.94 16.11
C ALA A 63 6.63 3.74 15.38
N GLY A 64 6.01 4.70 16.07
CA GLY A 64 5.01 5.59 15.49
C GLY A 64 5.51 6.31 14.25
N LYS A 65 6.69 6.94 14.33
CA LYS A 65 7.37 7.57 13.18
C LYS A 65 7.59 6.58 12.04
N SER A 66 7.99 5.34 12.34
CA SER A 66 8.26 4.33 11.31
C SER A 66 7.03 4.00 10.48
N PHE A 67 5.87 3.86 11.13
CA PHE A 67 4.60 3.59 10.44
C PHE A 67 4.10 4.80 9.65
N LEU A 68 4.20 6.02 10.19
CA LEU A 68 3.82 7.23 9.44
C LEU A 68 4.71 7.48 8.22
N VAL A 69 6.02 7.28 8.35
CA VAL A 69 6.95 7.35 7.20
C VAL A 69 6.61 6.28 6.16
N SER A 70 6.25 5.07 6.60
CA SER A 70 5.81 4.02 5.68
C SER A 70 4.54 4.42 4.93
N ALA A 71 3.56 5.02 5.60
CA ALA A 71 2.35 5.55 4.96
C ALA A 71 2.70 6.63 3.92
N ALA A 72 3.57 7.58 4.28
CA ALA A 72 4.00 8.66 3.41
C ALA A 72 4.75 8.17 2.15
N ILE A 73 5.50 7.07 2.25
CA ILE A 73 6.18 6.45 1.10
C ILE A 73 5.18 5.64 0.25
N LEU A 74 4.23 4.95 0.88
CA LEU A 74 3.29 4.10 0.15
C LEU A 74 2.35 4.86 -0.75
N VAL A 75 1.94 6.08 -0.38
CA VAL A 75 1.06 6.91 -1.20
C VAL A 75 1.65 7.17 -2.60
N PRO A 76 2.83 7.79 -2.76
CA PRO A 76 3.38 8.06 -4.08
C PRO A 76 3.81 6.78 -4.80
N VAL A 77 4.42 5.81 -4.12
CA VAL A 77 4.84 4.55 -4.75
C VAL A 77 3.63 3.76 -5.26
N GLY A 78 2.59 3.64 -4.42
CA GLY A 78 1.34 2.97 -4.77
C GLY A 78 0.62 3.67 -5.90
N PHE A 79 0.50 5.00 -5.82
CA PHE A 79 -0.15 5.80 -6.86
C PHE A 79 0.55 5.70 -8.22
N CYS A 80 1.88 5.83 -8.26
CA CYS A 80 2.64 5.65 -9.51
C CYS A 80 2.48 4.24 -10.09
N THR A 81 2.57 3.21 -9.23
CA THR A 81 2.38 1.81 -9.66
C THR A 81 0.97 1.58 -10.21
N TRP A 82 -0.03 2.19 -9.58
CA TRP A 82 -1.41 2.15 -10.01
C TRP A 82 -1.65 2.79 -11.36
N LEU A 83 -1.09 3.98 -11.60
CA LEU A 83 -1.15 4.62 -12.91
C LEU A 83 -0.45 3.82 -14.01
N ILE A 84 0.71 3.23 -13.72
CA ILE A 84 1.43 2.38 -14.67
C ILE A 84 0.58 1.17 -15.05
N LEU A 85 0.00 0.48 -14.06
CA LEU A 85 -0.82 -0.70 -14.31
C LEU A 85 -2.13 -0.34 -15.03
N LEU A 86 -2.74 0.80 -14.71
CA LEU A 86 -3.88 1.32 -15.47
C LEU A 86 -3.52 1.65 -16.92
N SER A 87 -2.33 2.18 -17.19
CA SER A 87 -1.88 2.45 -18.56
C SER A 87 -1.61 1.17 -19.38
N ILE A 88 -1.38 0.03 -18.73
CA ILE A 88 -1.09 -1.25 -19.40
C ILE A 88 -2.39 -2.04 -19.62
N PHE A 89 -3.31 -2.01 -18.66
CA PHE A 89 -4.47 -2.90 -18.60
C PHE A 89 -5.83 -2.20 -18.64
N GLY A 90 -5.87 -0.86 -18.51
CA GLY A 90 -7.07 -0.03 -18.68
C GLY A 90 -7.23 0.40 -20.13
#